data_AF-A0A9N8F1Y7-F1
#
_entry.id   AF-A0A9N8F1Y7-F1
#
_cell.length_a   1.000
_cell.length_b   1.000
_cell.length_c   1.000
_cell.angle_alpha   90.00
_cell.angle_beta   90.00
_cell.angle_gamma   90.00
#
_symmetry.space_group_name_H-M   'P 1'
#
loop_
_entity.id
_entity.type
_entity.pdbx_description
1 polymer ?
#
loop_
_entity_poly.entity_id
_entity_poly.type
_entity_poly.pdbx_seq_one_letter_code
_entity_poly.pdbx_strand_id
1 'polypeptide(L)'
;MSILFQRLYWTLESQWWVVHNHAPMLETCAAAGSFTARLISIWAPLMCFPQWFAIGMGTAEGYAIFAARYSAMCIVRYLDGKIPCTRALGICHISTLGPLLLWLVLGKREDRYEQGDISASFLSVEIKIIALCVFMDIRDFLLHMIGYPYPCYIRVAVQAGAIKDVTDVRARAKVHWWSAIVGP
;
A
#
# COMPACT_ATOMS: atom_id res chain seq x y z
N MET A 1 29.09 0.68 -15.08
CA MET A 1 27.64 0.57 -15.35
C MET A 1 27.07 1.98 -15.41
N SER A 2 26.35 2.37 -16.47
CA SER A 2 25.84 3.75 -16.60
C SER A 2 24.77 4.05 -15.54
N ILE A 3 24.63 5.33 -15.15
CA ILE A 3 23.61 5.78 -14.19
C ILE A 3 22.20 5.40 -14.66
N LEU A 4 21.95 5.48 -15.97
CA LEU A 4 20.68 5.08 -16.57
C LEU A 4 20.38 3.60 -16.33
N PHE A 5 21.38 2.73 -16.53
CA PHE A 5 21.24 1.30 -16.32
C PHE A 5 21.01 0.96 -14.85
N GLN A 6 21.71 1.63 -13.93
CA GLN A 6 21.47 1.47 -12.49
C GLN A 6 20.04 1.83 -12.09
N ARG A 7 19.51 2.95 -12.58
CA ARG A 7 18.13 3.37 -12.32
C ARG A 7 17.12 2.37 -12.89
N LEU A 8 17.31 1.96 -14.15
CA LEU A 8 16.43 0.99 -14.80
C LEU A 8 16.41 -0.34 -14.03
N TYR A 9 17.59 -0.85 -13.67
CA TYR A 9 17.73 -2.07 -12.88
C TYR A 9 17.02 -1.97 -11.55
N TRP A 10 17.24 -0.88 -10.80
CA TRP A 10 16.58 -0.67 -9.52
C TRP A 10 15.05 -0.62 -9.64
N THR A 11 14.54 -0.02 -10.72
CA THR A 11 13.09 0.11 -10.97
C THR A 11 12.46 -1.26 -11.27
N LEU A 12 13.14 -2.10 -12.05
CA LEU A 12 12.73 -3.48 -12.35
C LEU A 12 12.80 -4.37 -11.10
N GLU A 13 13.92 -4.31 -10.39
CA GLU A 13 14.14 -5.07 -9.15
C GLU A 13 13.13 -4.69 -8.06
N SER A 14 12.63 -3.45 -8.05
CA SER A 14 11.61 -3.02 -7.08
C SER A 14 10.31 -3.82 -7.17
N GLN A 15 9.94 -4.25 -8.37
CA GLN A 15 8.76 -5.11 -8.56
C GLN A 15 8.99 -6.47 -7.89
N TRP A 16 10.16 -7.06 -8.11
CA TRP A 16 10.55 -8.33 -7.52
C TRP A 16 10.66 -8.25 -6.00
N TRP A 17 11.26 -7.16 -5.51
CA TRP A 17 11.47 -6.93 -4.08
C TRP A 17 10.14 -6.92 -3.33
N VAL A 18 9.13 -6.21 -3.83
CA VAL A 18 7.81 -6.13 -3.18
C VAL A 18 7.15 -7.51 -3.13
N VAL A 19 7.19 -8.27 -4.23
CA VAL A 19 6.59 -9.60 -4.27
C VAL A 19 7.29 -10.59 -3.32
N HIS A 20 8.62 -10.59 -3.28
CA HIS A 20 9.38 -11.64 -2.58
C HIS A 20 9.78 -11.29 -1.15
N ASN A 21 9.80 -10.01 -0.78
CA ASN A 21 10.22 -9.58 0.55
C ASN A 21 9.07 -8.92 1.30
N HIS A 22 8.32 -8.03 0.65
CA HIS A 22 7.22 -7.33 1.30
C HIS A 22 6.03 -8.27 1.56
N ALA A 23 5.53 -8.96 0.54
CA ALA A 23 4.33 -9.79 0.68
C ALA A 23 4.43 -10.90 1.76
N PRO A 24 5.54 -11.67 1.85
CA PRO A 24 5.68 -12.71 2.88
C PRO A 24 5.75 -12.13 4.30
N MET A 25 6.32 -10.93 4.47
CA MET A 25 6.31 -10.24 5.77
C MET A 25 4.88 -9.91 6.19
N LEU A 26 4.01 -9.53 5.24
CA LEU A 26 2.60 -9.24 5.52
C LEU A 26 1.83 -10.49 5.89
N GLU A 27 2.07 -11.59 5.20
CA GLU A 27 1.51 -12.90 5.53
C GLU A 27 1.93 -13.35 6.92
N THR A 28 3.22 -13.18 7.26
CA THR A 28 3.74 -13.46 8.60
C THR A 28 3.02 -12.63 9.66
N CYS A 29 2.85 -11.33 9.42
CA CYS A 29 2.11 -10.45 10.34
C CYS A 29 0.62 -10.80 10.43
N ALA A 30 0.00 -11.22 9.32
CA ALA A 30 -1.40 -11.64 9.29
C ALA A 30 -1.60 -12.93 10.08
N ALA A 31 -0.71 -13.91 9.90
CA ALA A 31 -0.69 -15.16 10.66
C ALA A 31 -0.46 -14.93 12.15
N ALA A 32 0.32 -13.91 12.52
CA ALA A 32 0.51 -13.45 13.89
C ALA A 32 -0.70 -12.72 14.50
N GLY A 33 -1.80 -12.55 13.76
CA GLY A 33 -3.03 -11.95 14.26
C GLY A 33 -3.20 -10.46 13.95
N SER A 34 -2.35 -9.86 13.12
CA SER A 34 -2.55 -8.47 12.70
C SER A 34 -3.72 -8.35 11.71
N PHE A 35 -4.82 -7.75 12.16
CA PHE A 35 -5.98 -7.45 11.33
C PHE A 35 -5.63 -6.55 10.14
N THR A 36 -4.84 -5.49 10.37
CA THR A 36 -4.32 -4.63 9.32
C THR A 36 -3.56 -5.46 8.29
N ALA A 37 -2.68 -6.37 8.73
CA ALA A 37 -1.94 -7.21 7.80
C ALA A 37 -2.81 -8.12 6.96
N ARG A 38 -3.81 -8.74 7.57
CA ARG A 38 -4.77 -9.58 6.88
C ARG A 38 -5.56 -8.82 5.82
N LEU A 39 -6.07 -7.63 6.14
CA LEU A 39 -6.79 -6.80 5.17
C LEU A 39 -5.94 -6.48 3.94
N ILE A 40 -4.67 -6.13 4.18
CA ILE A 40 -3.76 -5.74 3.12
C ILE A 40 -3.36 -6.94 2.26
N SER A 41 -3.13 -8.12 2.86
CA SER A 41 -2.86 -9.35 2.11
C SER A 41 -4.04 -9.80 1.24
N ILE A 42 -5.29 -9.52 1.64
CA ILE A 42 -6.47 -9.78 0.81
C ILE A 42 -6.58 -8.75 -0.31
N TRP A 43 -6.27 -7.49 0.00
CA TRP A 43 -6.51 -6.40 -0.93
C TRP A 43 -5.41 -6.26 -1.99
N ALA A 44 -4.15 -6.56 -1.65
CA ALA A 44 -3.03 -6.46 -2.59
C ALA A 44 -3.23 -7.29 -3.88
N PRO A 45 -3.67 -8.57 -3.84
CA PRO A 45 -3.97 -9.33 -5.05
C PRO A 45 -5.13 -8.76 -5.86
N LEU A 46 -6.24 -8.37 -5.22
CA LEU A 46 -7.40 -7.79 -5.92
C LEU A 46 -7.06 -6.49 -6.62
N MET A 47 -6.12 -5.74 -6.05
CA MET A 47 -5.60 -4.53 -6.64
C MET A 47 -4.62 -4.84 -7.77
N CYS A 48 -3.74 -5.84 -7.62
CA CYS A 48 -2.68 -6.24 -8.55
C CYS A 48 -3.15 -7.05 -9.77
N PHE A 49 -4.16 -7.90 -9.62
CA PHE A 49 -4.60 -8.85 -10.66
C PHE A 49 -5.24 -8.19 -11.89
N PRO A 50 -6.10 -7.16 -11.77
CA PRO A 50 -6.73 -6.50 -12.92
C PRO A 50 -5.74 -5.81 -13.89
N GLN A 51 -4.48 -5.66 -13.49
CA GLN A 51 -3.49 -4.82 -14.17
C GLN A 51 -2.77 -5.55 -15.31
N TRP A 52 -2.51 -6.84 -15.13
CA TRP A 52 -1.98 -7.70 -16.17
C TRP A 52 -2.98 -7.82 -17.33
N PHE A 53 -4.28 -7.81 -17.00
CA PHE A 53 -5.35 -7.69 -17.98
C PHE A 53 -5.39 -6.29 -18.60
N ALA A 54 -5.18 -5.21 -17.82
CA ALA A 54 -5.19 -3.83 -18.33
C ALA A 54 -4.08 -3.53 -19.34
N ILE A 55 -2.87 -4.06 -19.17
CA ILE A 55 -1.83 -4.01 -20.23
C ILE A 55 -2.29 -4.79 -21.47
N GLY A 56 -2.88 -5.96 -21.27
CA GLY A 56 -3.40 -6.81 -22.35
C GLY A 56 -4.49 -6.14 -23.19
N MET A 57 -5.19 -5.12 -22.65
CA MET A 57 -6.17 -4.33 -23.40
C MET A 57 -5.53 -3.35 -24.39
N GLY A 58 -4.23 -3.04 -24.27
CA GLY A 58 -3.51 -2.16 -25.20
C GLY A 58 -3.99 -0.70 -25.24
N THR A 59 -4.77 -0.26 -24.24
CA THR A 59 -5.31 1.11 -24.19
C THR A 59 -4.38 2.07 -23.46
N ALA A 60 -4.48 3.37 -23.76
CA ALA A 60 -3.70 4.41 -23.09
C ALA A 60 -3.96 4.42 -21.57
N GLU A 61 -5.20 4.18 -21.16
CA GLU A 61 -5.62 4.07 -19.77
C GLU A 61 -4.97 2.85 -19.09
N GLY A 62 -4.91 1.70 -19.79
CA GLY A 62 -4.23 0.51 -19.30
C GLY A 62 -2.74 0.73 -19.06
N TYR A 63 -2.05 1.40 -19.99
CA TYR A 63 -0.65 1.78 -19.82
C TYR A 63 -0.44 2.80 -18.68
N ALA A 64 -1.35 3.76 -18.51
CA ALA A 64 -1.27 4.73 -17.43
C ALA A 64 -1.42 4.07 -16.05
N ILE A 65 -2.39 3.16 -15.89
CA ILE A 65 -2.58 2.37 -14.67
C ILE A 65 -1.35 1.52 -14.38
N PHE A 66 -0.76 0.91 -15.40
CA PHE A 66 0.47 0.13 -15.26
C PHE A 66 1.66 0.99 -14.83
N ALA A 67 1.90 2.12 -15.49
CA ALA A 67 3.00 3.03 -15.15
C ALA A 67 2.89 3.58 -13.72
N ALA A 68 1.66 3.91 -13.32
CA ALA A 68 1.33 4.33 -11.97
C ALA A 68 1.65 3.26 -10.91
N ARG A 69 1.34 1.98 -11.20
CA ARG A 69 1.68 0.84 -10.33
C ARG A 69 3.16 0.57 -10.25
N TYR A 70 3.83 0.61 -11.39
CA TYR A 70 5.26 0.46 -11.46
C TYR A 70 5.97 1.51 -10.60
N SER A 71 5.48 2.76 -10.65
CA SER A 71 5.95 3.87 -9.81
C SER A 71 5.61 3.65 -8.33
N ALA A 72 4.42 3.16 -8.01
CA ALA A 72 4.02 2.85 -6.65
C ALA A 72 4.92 1.80 -5.98
N MET A 73 5.30 0.73 -6.69
CA MET A 73 6.21 -0.30 -6.14
C MET A 73 7.60 0.25 -5.85
N CYS A 74 8.08 1.18 -6.67
CA CYS A 74 9.33 1.89 -6.43
C CYS A 74 9.25 2.77 -5.18
N ILE A 75 8.13 3.49 -5.01
CA ILE A 75 7.88 4.31 -3.82
C ILE A 75 7.80 3.43 -2.57
N VAL A 76 7.09 2.29 -2.62
CA VAL A 76 7.02 1.32 -1.52
C VAL A 76 8.42 0.86 -1.14
N ARG A 77 9.24 0.38 -2.09
CA ARG A 77 10.61 -0.06 -1.80
C ARG A 77 11.46 1.06 -1.20
N TYR A 78 11.33 2.28 -1.72
CA TYR A 78 12.05 3.43 -1.18
C TYR A 78 11.66 3.71 0.27
N LEU A 79 10.36 3.68 0.57
CA LEU A 79 9.82 3.94 1.91
C LEU A 79 10.14 2.80 2.88
N ASP A 80 10.12 1.54 2.45
CA ASP A 80 10.56 0.39 3.23
C ASP A 80 12.03 0.53 3.67
N GLY A 81 12.87 1.15 2.84
CA GLY A 81 14.26 1.47 3.18
C GLY A 81 14.43 2.62 4.19
N LYS A 82 13.37 3.38 4.48
CA LYS A 82 13.37 4.51 5.42
C LYS A 82 12.65 4.17 6.73
N ILE A 83 11.50 3.53 6.61
CA ILE A 83 10.66 3.08 7.72
C ILE A 83 10.50 1.57 7.52
N PRO A 84 11.23 0.75 8.30
CA PRO A 84 11.24 -0.69 8.08
C PRO A 84 9.83 -1.27 8.03
N CYS A 85 9.56 -1.96 6.92
CA CYS A 85 8.30 -2.62 6.64
C CYS A 85 7.09 -1.69 6.53
N THR A 86 7.27 -0.38 6.30
CA THR A 86 6.16 0.55 6.06
C THR A 86 5.52 0.28 4.72
N ARG A 87 4.19 0.18 4.69
CA ARG A 87 3.53 -0.38 3.50
C ARG A 87 3.22 0.62 2.41
N ALA A 88 3.37 1.92 2.69
CA ALA A 88 3.06 3.01 1.77
C ALA A 88 1.79 2.75 0.95
N LEU A 89 0.77 2.19 1.60
CA LEU A 89 -0.41 1.67 0.92
C LEU A 89 -1.27 2.79 0.40
N GLY A 90 -1.47 3.82 1.21
CA GLY A 90 -2.12 5.05 0.78
C GLY A 90 -1.44 5.67 -0.43
N ILE A 91 -0.12 5.78 -0.41
CA ILE A 91 0.65 6.34 -1.53
C ILE A 91 0.58 5.42 -2.76
N CYS A 92 0.63 4.11 -2.56
CA CYS A 92 0.43 3.13 -3.61
C CYS A 92 -0.98 3.23 -4.21
N HIS A 93 -2.03 3.38 -3.39
CA HIS A 93 -3.40 3.52 -3.87
C HIS A 93 -3.64 4.88 -4.56
N ILE A 94 -3.12 6.00 -4.01
CA ILE A 94 -3.16 7.31 -4.68
C ILE A 94 -2.48 7.23 -6.03
N SER A 95 -1.28 6.66 -6.09
CA SER A 95 -0.52 6.66 -7.35
C SER A 95 -1.28 5.91 -8.44
N THR A 96 -1.99 4.84 -8.06
CA THR A 96 -2.51 3.82 -8.97
C THR A 96 -3.97 4.00 -9.33
N LEU A 97 -4.77 4.44 -8.37
CA LEU A 97 -6.18 4.74 -8.55
C LEU A 97 -6.46 6.24 -8.54
N GLY A 98 -5.58 7.08 -8.00
CA GLY A 98 -5.77 8.54 -7.97
C GLY A 98 -5.97 9.16 -9.35
N PRO A 99 -5.18 8.80 -10.39
CA PRO A 99 -5.45 9.25 -11.75
C PRO A 99 -6.80 8.76 -12.31
N LEU A 100 -7.18 7.51 -12.03
CA LEU A 100 -8.47 6.95 -12.42
C LEU A 100 -9.62 7.65 -11.70
N LEU A 101 -9.48 7.95 -10.42
CA LEU A 101 -10.43 8.71 -9.60
C LEU A 101 -10.54 10.15 -10.07
N LEU A 102 -9.42 10.81 -10.36
CA LEU A 102 -9.42 12.16 -10.89
C LEU A 102 -10.13 12.18 -12.25
N TRP A 103 -9.87 11.21 -13.11
CA TRP A 103 -10.58 11.04 -14.38
C TRP A 103 -12.07 10.75 -14.19
N LEU A 104 -12.47 9.89 -13.25
CA LEU A 104 -13.88 9.59 -12.95
C LEU A 104 -14.60 10.81 -12.35
N VAL A 105 -13.93 11.57 -11.48
CA VAL A 105 -14.47 12.75 -10.80
C VAL A 105 -14.55 13.97 -11.72
N LEU A 106 -13.51 14.21 -12.53
CA LEU A 106 -13.47 15.34 -13.47
C LEU A 106 -14.18 15.03 -14.80
N GLY A 107 -14.25 13.75 -15.17
CA GLY A 107 -14.59 13.33 -16.53
C GLY A 107 -16.06 13.34 -16.88
N LYS A 108 -17.01 13.26 -15.94
CA LYS A 108 -18.45 13.46 -16.19
C LYS A 108 -19.20 13.86 -14.92
N ARG A 109 -19.34 15.17 -14.68
CA ARG A 109 -20.19 15.71 -13.61
C ARG A 109 -21.64 15.92 -14.04
N GLU A 110 -21.94 15.96 -15.34
CA GLU A 110 -23.26 16.42 -15.82
C GLU A 110 -24.28 15.30 -16.09
N ASP A 111 -23.90 14.09 -16.55
CA ASP A 111 -24.91 13.14 -17.05
C ASP A 111 -24.99 11.78 -16.30
N ARG A 112 -24.17 11.55 -15.26
CA ARG A 112 -24.01 10.21 -14.66
C ARG A 112 -24.53 10.04 -13.23
N TYR A 113 -24.95 11.12 -12.58
CA TYR A 113 -25.50 11.04 -11.22
C TYR A 113 -27.02 10.80 -11.19
N GLU A 114 -27.69 10.77 -12.35
CA GLU A 114 -29.14 10.52 -12.43
C GLU A 114 -29.53 9.04 -12.59
N GLN A 115 -28.57 8.13 -12.81
CA GLN A 115 -28.84 6.70 -12.79
C GLN A 115 -28.36 6.13 -11.45
N GLY A 116 -29.20 5.31 -10.81
CA GLY A 116 -28.92 4.62 -9.54
C GLY A 116 -27.79 3.59 -9.68
N ASP A 117 -26.58 4.09 -9.94
CA ASP A 117 -25.57 3.40 -10.73
C ASP A 117 -24.49 2.80 -9.84
N ILE A 118 -24.22 1.51 -10.06
CA ILE A 118 -23.18 0.71 -9.40
C ILE A 118 -21.82 1.44 -9.45
N SER A 119 -21.60 2.25 -10.48
CA SER A 119 -20.42 3.09 -10.68
C SER A 119 -20.21 4.14 -9.57
N ALA A 120 -21.27 4.80 -9.10
CA ALA A 120 -21.19 5.83 -8.04
C ALA A 120 -20.93 5.21 -6.66
N SER A 121 -21.54 4.05 -6.40
CA SER A 121 -21.29 3.27 -5.18
C SER A 121 -19.86 2.73 -5.14
N PHE A 122 -19.37 2.20 -6.26
CA PHE A 122 -17.99 1.77 -6.41
C PHE A 122 -17.01 2.92 -6.17
N LEU A 123 -17.23 4.08 -6.80
CA LEU A 123 -16.39 5.27 -6.61
C LEU A 123 -16.36 5.73 -5.15
N SER A 124 -17.51 5.73 -4.47
CA SER A 124 -17.61 6.09 -3.06
C SER A 124 -16.83 5.13 -2.15
N VAL A 125 -16.87 3.83 -2.44
CA VAL A 125 -16.10 2.82 -1.71
C VAL A 125 -14.60 3.00 -1.95
N GLU A 126 -14.17 3.20 -3.19
CA GLU A 126 -12.76 3.42 -3.54
C GLU A 126 -12.19 4.67 -2.87
N ILE A 127 -12.93 5.79 -2.86
CA ILE A 127 -12.53 7.02 -2.17
C ILE A 127 -12.28 6.74 -0.67
N LYS A 128 -13.19 6.00 -0.02
CA LYS A 128 -13.08 5.69 1.41
C LYS A 128 -11.89 4.77 1.69
N ILE A 129 -11.66 3.77 0.84
CA ILE A 129 -10.51 2.86 0.95
C ILE A 129 -9.21 3.65 0.81
N ILE A 130 -9.09 4.49 -0.20
CA ILE A 130 -7.89 5.32 -0.42
C ILE A 130 -7.67 6.26 0.75
N ALA A 131 -8.70 6.97 1.20
CA ALA A 131 -8.61 7.86 2.34
C ALA A 131 -8.12 7.12 3.60
N LEU A 132 -8.64 5.91 3.85
CA LEU A 132 -8.20 5.07 4.96
C LEU A 132 -6.74 4.64 4.81
N CYS A 133 -6.32 4.18 3.62
CA CYS A 133 -4.95 3.79 3.36
C CYS A 133 -3.97 4.97 3.51
N VAL A 134 -4.35 6.17 3.04
CA VAL A 134 -3.57 7.41 3.18
C VAL A 134 -3.46 7.84 4.63
N PHE A 135 -4.56 7.75 5.37
CA PHE A 135 -4.55 7.99 6.80
C PHE A 135 -3.56 7.06 7.53
N MET A 136 -3.59 5.76 7.21
CA MET A 136 -2.69 4.78 7.83
C MET A 136 -1.22 5.07 7.49
N ASP A 137 -0.91 5.44 6.25
CA ASP A 137 0.45 5.85 5.84
C ASP A 137 0.92 7.11 6.57
N ILE A 138 0.09 8.15 6.61
CA ILE A 138 0.42 9.41 7.29
C ILE A 138 0.65 9.14 8.77
N ARG A 139 -0.22 8.34 9.39
CA ARG A 139 -0.05 7.97 10.80
C ARG A 139 1.29 7.27 11.03
N ASP A 140 1.61 6.24 10.25
CA ASP A 140 2.86 5.49 10.42
C ASP A 140 4.08 6.40 10.17
N PHE A 141 3.98 7.35 9.25
CA PHE A 141 4.99 8.39 9.04
C PHE A 141 5.12 9.35 10.24
N LEU A 142 4.03 9.87 10.78
CA LEU A 142 4.03 10.73 11.97
C LEU A 142 4.62 10.01 13.18
N LEU A 143 4.24 8.74 13.39
CA LEU A 143 4.78 7.89 14.45
C LEU A 143 6.28 7.67 14.30
N HIS A 144 6.75 7.45 13.07
CA HIS A 144 8.17 7.37 12.78
C HIS A 144 8.91 8.67 13.10
N MET A 145 8.35 9.84 12.75
CA MET A 145 8.96 11.13 13.04
C MET A 145 9.10 11.42 14.54
N ILE A 146 8.14 10.98 15.36
CA ILE A 146 8.24 11.10 16.83
C ILE A 146 9.06 9.97 17.47
N GLY A 147 9.72 9.14 16.65
CA GLY A 147 10.70 8.16 17.08
C GLY A 147 10.17 6.74 17.26
N TYR A 148 8.92 6.41 16.92
CA TYR A 148 8.43 5.03 16.92
C TYR A 148 8.79 4.31 15.62
N PRO A 149 9.74 3.36 15.62
CA PRO A 149 10.35 2.88 14.39
C PRO A 149 9.49 1.87 13.63
N TYR A 150 8.50 1.25 14.28
CA TYR A 150 7.75 0.14 13.72
C TYR A 150 6.24 0.41 13.68
N PRO A 151 5.61 0.16 12.52
CA PRO A 151 4.17 0.11 12.40
C PRO A 151 3.54 -0.92 13.36
N CYS A 152 2.28 -0.69 13.73
CA CYS A 152 1.55 -1.50 14.71
C CYS A 152 1.54 -3.01 14.38
N TYR A 153 1.36 -3.38 13.11
CA TYR A 153 1.32 -4.79 12.70
C TYR A 153 2.66 -5.52 12.83
N ILE A 154 3.79 -4.84 12.68
CA ILE A 154 5.11 -5.41 12.93
C ILE A 154 5.26 -5.70 14.42
N ARG A 155 4.81 -4.77 15.27
CA ARG A 155 4.82 -4.97 16.72
C ARG A 155 3.98 -6.19 17.11
N VAL A 156 2.78 -6.36 16.54
CA VAL A 156 1.98 -7.58 16.75
C VAL A 156 2.76 -8.85 16.40
N ALA A 157 3.45 -8.86 15.25
CA ALA A 157 4.25 -10.01 14.82
C ALA A 157 5.49 -10.26 15.70
N VAL A 158 6.14 -9.21 16.20
CA VAL A 158 7.23 -9.31 17.18
C VAL A 158 6.72 -9.88 18.50
N GLN A 159 5.57 -9.41 18.99
CA GLN A 159 4.96 -9.91 20.23
C GLN A 159 4.52 -11.37 20.13
N ALA A 160 4.04 -11.78 18.96
CA ALA A 160 3.71 -13.18 18.67
C ALA A 160 4.94 -14.08 18.46
N GLY A 161 6.16 -13.52 18.44
CA GLY A 161 7.40 -14.26 18.20
C GLY A 161 7.61 -14.67 16.74
N ALA A 162 6.81 -14.14 15.81
CA ALA A 162 6.92 -14.40 14.37
C ALA A 162 8.09 -13.63 13.74
N ILE A 163 8.44 -12.45 14.28
CA ILE A 163 9.63 -11.68 13.91
C ILE A 163 10.57 -11.65 15.12
N LYS A 164 11.79 -12.20 14.96
CA LYS A 164 12.75 -12.38 16.07
C LYS A 164 13.91 -11.40 16.06
N ASP A 165 14.26 -10.86 14.90
CA ASP A 165 15.49 -10.06 14.71
C ASP A 165 15.30 -8.55 14.96
N VAL A 166 14.37 -8.19 15.86
CA VAL A 166 14.13 -6.79 16.23
C VAL A 166 14.78 -6.48 17.58
N THR A 167 15.79 -5.60 17.52
CA THR A 167 16.59 -5.17 18.67
C THR A 167 15.93 -4.04 19.47
N ASP A 168 15.03 -3.26 18.86
CA ASP A 168 14.36 -2.16 19.54
C ASP A 168 13.31 -2.67 20.56
N VAL A 169 13.48 -2.29 21.82
CA VAL A 169 12.58 -2.69 22.91
C VAL A 169 11.14 -2.19 22.73
N ARG A 170 10.93 -1.07 22.02
CA ARG A 170 9.61 -0.48 21.78
C ARG A 170 8.77 -1.35 20.83
N ALA A 171 9.43 -2.18 20.00
CA ALA A 171 8.74 -3.14 19.16
C ALA A 171 7.97 -4.21 19.97
N ARG A 172 8.41 -4.44 21.22
CA ARG A 172 7.83 -5.44 22.14
C ARG A 172 6.74 -4.87 23.04
N ALA A 173 6.53 -3.55 23.03
CA ALA A 173 5.50 -2.90 23.84
C ALA A 173 4.11 -3.41 23.46
N LYS A 174 3.23 -3.55 24.47
CA LYS A 174 1.85 -4.05 24.31
C LYS A 174 1.11 -3.31 23.21
N VAL A 175 0.56 -4.07 22.26
CA VAL A 175 -0.32 -3.54 21.23
C VAL A 175 -1.76 -3.66 21.70
N HIS A 176 -2.46 -2.53 21.80
CA HIS A 176 -3.88 -2.49 22.07
C HIS A 176 -4.67 -2.33 20.76
N TRP A 177 -5.99 -2.52 20.82
CA TRP A 177 -6.85 -2.35 19.64
C TRP A 177 -6.78 -0.91 19.09
N TRP A 178 -6.68 0.11 19.96
CA TRP A 178 -6.52 1.50 19.54
C TRP A 178 -5.14 1.77 18.94
N SER A 179 -4.13 0.96 19.28
CA SER A 179 -2.80 1.09 18.68
C SER A 179 -2.80 0.82 17.18
N ALA A 180 -3.82 0.12 16.67
CA ALA A 180 -4.05 -0.05 15.24
C ALA A 180 -4.64 1.19 14.55
N ILE A 181 -5.05 2.23 15.30
CA ILE A 181 -5.69 3.45 14.79
C ILE A 181 -4.84 4.69 15.08
N VAL A 182 -4.41 4.89 16.33
CA VAL A 182 -3.73 6.12 16.78
C VAL A 182 -2.23 5.95 17.03
N GLY A 183 -1.76 4.72 17.25
CA GLY A 183 -0.35 4.44 17.58
C GLY A 183 -0.14 3.86 18.99
N PRO A 184 1.13 3.58 19.36
CA PRO A 184 1.52 2.91 20.61
C PRO A 184 0.80 3.37 21.87
#